data_AF-A0A2C3XTI2-F1
#
_entry.id   AF-A0A2C3XTI2-F1
#
_cell.length_a   1.000
_cell.length_b   1.000
_cell.length_c   1.000
_cell.angle_alpha   90.00
_cell.angle_beta   90.00
_cell.angle_gamma   90.00
#
_symmetry.space_group_name_H-M   'P 1'
#
loop_
_entity.id
_entity.type
_entity.pdbx_description
1 polymer ?
#
loop_
_entity_poly.entity_id
_entity_poly.type
_entity_poly.pdbx_seq_one_letter_code
_entity_poly.pdbx_strand_id
1 'polypeptide(L)'
;MEMRLDVLLLLLAAGAVTLVPRILPLLVFSKLQIPDWGLKWLNYIPIAILASLLAQVLFMHETMQWDYLIAAIPTFLVAIYTRSLLGTVLTGVIVIILLRFFF
;
A
#
# COMPACT_ATOMS: atom_id res chain seq x y z
N MET A 1 17.82 -1.18 -30.83
CA MET A 1 17.01 -1.77 -29.74
C MET A 1 16.23 -2.91 -30.35
N GLU A 2 16.89 -4.06 -30.52
CA GLU A 2 16.26 -5.24 -31.12
C GLU A 2 15.30 -5.84 -30.09
N MET A 3 14.01 -5.82 -30.39
CA MET A 3 13.02 -6.55 -29.61
C MET A 3 13.28 -8.04 -29.80
N ARG A 4 14.16 -8.60 -28.96
CA ARG A 4 14.39 -10.05 -28.92
C ARG A 4 13.07 -10.72 -28.60
N LEU A 5 12.68 -11.71 -29.41
CA LEU A 5 11.47 -12.51 -29.23
C LEU A 5 11.35 -13.05 -27.79
N ASP A 6 12.50 -13.29 -27.15
CA ASP A 6 12.63 -13.62 -25.73
C ASP A 6 11.86 -12.65 -24.82
N VAL A 7 12.00 -11.33 -25.02
CA VAL A 7 11.35 -10.30 -24.18
C VAL A 7 9.84 -10.27 -24.43
N LEU A 8 9.40 -10.47 -25.67
CA LEU A 8 7.98 -10.54 -26.01
C LEU A 8 7.31 -11.77 -25.36
N LEU A 9 7.96 -12.92 -25.44
CA LEU A 9 7.54 -14.17 -24.80
C LEU A 9 7.50 -14.02 -23.28
N LEU A 10 8.50 -13.36 -22.69
CA LEU A 10 8.58 -13.12 -21.25
C LEU A 10 7.45 -12.17 -20.79
N LEU A 11 7.14 -11.13 -21.57
CA LEU A 11 6.05 -10.21 -21.26
C LEU A 11 4.68 -10.91 -21.35
N LEU A 12 4.47 -11.75 -22.37
CA LEU A 12 3.24 -12.54 -22.51
C LEU A 12 3.12 -13.59 -21.41
N ALA A 13 4.20 -14.31 -21.08
CA ALA A 13 4.21 -15.29 -19.99
C ALA A 13 3.99 -14.62 -18.62
N ALA A 14 4.63 -13.48 -18.35
CA ALA A 14 4.43 -12.71 -17.12
C ALA A 14 3.00 -12.15 -17.03
N GLY A 15 2.44 -11.67 -18.14
CA GLY A 15 1.04 -11.26 -18.23
C GLY A 15 0.09 -12.43 -17.91
N ALA A 16 0.31 -13.60 -18.50
CA ALA A 16 -0.49 -14.78 -18.23
C ALA A 16 -0.40 -15.20 -16.74
N VAL A 17 0.82 -15.31 -16.19
CA VAL A 17 1.06 -15.73 -14.80
C VAL A 17 0.54 -14.71 -13.78
N THR A 18 0.44 -13.43 -14.10
CA THR A 18 -0.14 -12.41 -13.22
C THR A 18 -1.66 -12.31 -13.33
N LEU A 19 -2.22 -12.54 -14.52
CA LEU A 19 -3.66 -12.56 -14.73
C LEU A 19 -4.31 -13.79 -14.10
N VAL A 20 -3.65 -14.95 -14.10
CA VAL A 20 -4.13 -16.19 -13.47
C VAL A 20 -4.51 -15.96 -12.00
N PRO A 21 -3.63 -15.54 -11.08
CA PRO A 21 -3.95 -15.29 -9.68
C PRO A 21 -4.80 -14.05 -9.45
N ARG A 22 -5.02 -13.19 -10.45
CA ARG A 22 -5.87 -11.99 -10.33
C ARG A 22 -7.32 -12.28 -10.75
N ILE A 23 -7.49 -13.09 -11.79
CA ILE A 23 -8.80 -13.50 -12.34
C ILE A 23 -9.34 -14.74 -11.63
N LEU A 24 -8.48 -15.67 -11.19
CA LEU A 24 -8.92 -16.85 -10.43
C LEU A 24 -9.73 -16.47 -9.18
N PRO A 25 -9.25 -15.56 -8.30
CA PRO A 25 -10.03 -15.16 -7.14
C PRO A 25 -11.35 -14.51 -7.59
N LEU A 26 -11.33 -13.64 -8.60
CA LEU A 26 -12.55 -12.98 -9.10
C LEU A 26 -13.59 -13.99 -9.62
N LEU A 27 -13.17 -15.02 -10.36
CA LEU A 27 -14.07 -16.06 -10.89
C LEU A 27 -14.54 -17.03 -9.81
N VAL A 28 -13.67 -17.39 -8.86
CA VAL A 28 -13.98 -18.24 -7.72
C VAL A 28 -14.94 -17.53 -6.76
N PHE A 29 -14.73 -16.25 -6.49
CA PHE A 29 -15.62 -15.40 -5.67
C PHE A 29 -16.93 -15.01 -6.38
N SER A 30 -17.01 -15.08 -7.71
CA SER A 30 -18.26 -14.87 -8.45
C SER A 30 -19.20 -16.08 -8.40
N LYS A 31 -18.68 -17.28 -8.11
CA LYS A 31 -19.47 -18.52 -7.97
C LYS A 31 -19.64 -19.02 -6.55
N LEU A 32 -18.76 -18.64 -5.62
CA LEU A 32 -18.95 -18.85 -4.19
C LEU A 32 -19.78 -17.69 -3.65
N GLN A 33 -21.00 -17.97 -3.18
CA GLN A 33 -21.73 -17.05 -2.31
C GLN A 33 -20.92 -16.88 -1.03
N ILE A 34 -19.95 -15.97 -1.03
CA ILE A 34 -19.18 -15.67 0.17
C ILE A 34 -20.18 -15.15 1.19
N PRO A 35 -20.29 -15.79 2.38
CA PRO A 35 -21.18 -15.30 3.42
C PRO A 35 -20.78 -13.87 3.80
N ASP A 36 -21.74 -13.04 4.20
CA ASP A 36 -21.53 -11.60 4.45
C ASP A 36 -20.35 -11.29 5.40
N TRP A 37 -20.00 -12.22 6.29
CA TRP A 37 -18.85 -12.10 7.19
C TRP A 37 -17.51 -12.12 6.42
N GLY A 38 -17.38 -12.95 5.39
CA GLY A 38 -16.15 -13.10 4.60
C GLY A 38 -15.90 -11.92 3.67
N LEU A 39 -16.97 -11.36 3.09
CA LEU A 39 -16.91 -10.12 2.31
C LEU A 39 -16.50 -8.92 3.17
N LYS A 40 -17.07 -8.81 4.38
CA LYS A 40 -16.66 -7.77 5.35
C LYS A 40 -15.18 -7.93 5.72
N TRP A 41 -14.73 -9.15 6.02
CA TRP A 41 -13.33 -9.42 6.35
C TRP A 41 -12.37 -9.05 5.20
N LEU A 42 -12.72 -9.43 3.96
CA LEU A 42 -11.91 -9.10 2.77
C LEU A 42 -11.75 -7.59 2.57
N ASN A 43 -12.78 -6.79 2.88
CA ASN A 43 -12.70 -5.33 2.83
C ASN A 43 -11.74 -4.73 3.89
N TYR A 44 -11.44 -5.44 4.98
CA TYR A 44 -10.46 -5.00 5.98
C TYR A 44 -9.02 -5.40 5.64
N ILE A 45 -8.80 -6.34 4.71
CA ILE A 45 -7.46 -6.76 4.31
C ILE A 45 -6.63 -5.57 3.78
N PRO A 46 -7.12 -4.72 2.86
CA PRO A 46 -6.35 -3.59 2.35
C PRO A 46 -5.93 -2.62 3.47
N ILE A 47 -6.83 -2.29 4.39
CA ILE A 47 -6.51 -1.32 5.45
C ILE A 47 -5.53 -1.90 6.48
N ALA A 48 -5.63 -3.20 6.78
CA ALA A 48 -4.70 -3.90 7.65
C ALA A 48 -3.29 -3.95 7.04
N ILE A 49 -3.19 -4.21 5.73
CA ILE A 49 -1.91 -4.20 5.01
C ILE A 49 -1.31 -2.79 5.00
N LEU A 50 -2.10 -1.75 4.68
CA LEU A 50 -1.58 -0.37 4.69
C LEU A 50 -1.11 0.05 6.09
N ALA A 51 -1.85 -0.33 7.14
CA ALA A 51 -1.45 -0.06 8.51
C ALA A 51 -0.18 -0.81 8.92
N SER A 52 -0.03 -2.08 8.51
CA SER A 52 1.16 -2.87 8.82
C SER A 52 2.39 -2.37 8.05
N LEU A 53 2.22 -1.91 6.81
CA LEU A 53 3.29 -1.25 6.04
C LEU A 53 3.73 0.04 6.71
N LEU A 54 2.78 0.87 7.17
CA LEU A 54 3.11 2.08 7.93
C LEU A 54 3.86 1.76 9.23
N ALA A 55 3.39 0.76 9.98
CA ALA A 55 4.05 0.32 11.21
C ALA A 55 5.47 -0.19 10.96
N GLN A 56 5.68 -0.96 9.88
CA GLN A 56 7.01 -1.41 9.49
C GLN A 56 7.94 -0.24 9.18
N VAL A 57 7.46 0.75 8.42
CA VAL A 57 8.24 1.96 8.11
C VAL A 57 8.61 2.73 9.38
N LEU A 58 7.71 2.80 10.37
CA LEU A 58 7.96 3.56 11.60
C LEU A 58 8.85 2.84 12.62
N PHE A 59 8.69 1.52 12.76
CA PHE A 59 9.26 0.78 13.91
C PHE A 59 10.31 -0.27 13.54
N MET A 60 10.38 -0.70 12.28
CA MET A 60 11.14 -1.90 11.89
C MET A 60 12.45 -1.59 11.16
N HIS A 61 12.92 -0.34 11.23
CA HIS A 61 14.24 0.06 10.77
C HIS A 61 15.33 -0.33 11.79
N GLU A 62 16.52 -0.68 11.30
CA GLU A 62 17.65 -1.06 12.16
C GLU A 62 18.09 0.07 13.12
N THR A 63 17.86 1.32 12.71
CA THR A 63 18.01 2.50 13.55
C THR A 63 16.66 3.21 13.66
N MET A 64 16.32 3.65 14.87
CA MET A 64 15.09 4.40 15.11
C MET A 64 15.19 5.77 14.42
N GLN A 65 14.46 5.95 13.33
CA GLN A 65 14.44 7.21 12.59
C GLN A 65 13.44 8.17 13.24
N TRP A 66 13.94 8.99 14.16
CA TRP A 66 13.14 9.96 14.91
C TRP A 66 12.37 10.93 14.01
N ASP A 67 12.91 11.26 12.83
CA ASP A 67 12.25 12.16 11.87
C ASP A 67 10.89 11.62 11.40
N TYR A 68 10.82 10.32 11.09
CA TYR A 68 9.57 9.70 10.65
C TYR A 68 8.57 9.54 11.80
N LEU A 69 9.06 9.26 13.01
CA LEU A 69 8.21 9.14 14.18
C LEU A 69 7.60 10.49 14.58
N ILE A 70 8.40 11.56 14.54
CA ILE A 70 7.95 12.93 14.77
C ILE A 70 7.01 13.38 13.66
N ALA A 71 7.28 13.03 12.39
CA ALA A 71 6.39 13.34 11.26
C ALA A 71 5.05 12.58 11.31
N ALA A 72 5.03 11.38 11.88
CA ALA A 72 3.82 10.57 11.99
C ALA A 72 2.75 11.24 12.88
N ILE A 73 3.15 11.93 13.95
CA ILE A 73 2.23 12.58 14.90
C ILE A 73 1.34 13.65 14.23
N PRO A 74 1.88 14.71 13.57
CA PRO A 74 1.06 15.71 12.90
C PRO A 74 0.30 15.13 11.71
N THR A 75 0.89 14.15 11.00
CA THR A 75 0.23 13.48 9.87
C THR A 75 -1.01 12.71 10.34
N PHE A 76 -0.93 12.03 11.49
CA PHE A 76 -2.04 11.28 12.08
C PHE A 76 -3.13 12.21 12.62
N LEU A 77 -2.75 13.35 13.21
CA LEU A 77 -3.71 14.38 13.64
C LEU A 77 -4.52 14.92 12.46
N VAL A 78 -3.86 15.24 11.34
CA VAL A 78 -4.55 15.68 10.11
C VAL A 78 -5.41 14.56 9.53
N ALA A 79 -4.99 13.30 9.63
CA ALA A 79 -5.77 12.15 9.18
C ALA A 79 -7.12 12.05 9.89
N ILE A 80 -7.10 12.19 11.21
CA ILE A 80 -8.31 12.13 12.03
C ILE A 80 -9.22 13.32 11.74
N TYR A 81 -8.64 14.52 11.59
CA TYR A 81 -9.43 15.75 11.46
C TYR A 81 -10.02 15.95 10.06
N THR A 82 -9.21 15.82 9.01
CA THR A 82 -9.66 16.12 7.63
C THR A 82 -10.40 14.93 7.00
N ARG A 83 -10.19 13.70 7.49
CA ARG A 83 -10.67 12.44 6.87
C ARG A 83 -10.37 12.33 5.36
N SER A 84 -9.41 13.12 4.86
CA SER A 84 -9.02 13.21 3.46
C SER A 84 -7.64 12.62 3.26
N LEU A 85 -7.55 11.65 2.36
CA LEU A 85 -6.28 11.00 1.99
C LEU A 85 -5.28 11.98 1.36
N LEU A 86 -5.75 13.00 0.64
CA LEU A 86 -4.85 13.98 0.03
C LEU A 86 -4.25 14.92 1.08
N GLY A 87 -5.06 15.36 2.05
CA GLY A 87 -4.61 16.23 3.13
C GLY A 87 -3.55 15.57 4.01
N THR A 88 -3.71 14.29 4.31
CA THR A 88 -2.73 13.51 5.07
C THR A 88 -1.42 13.34 4.35
N VAL A 89 -1.47 12.94 3.08
CA VAL A 89 -0.25 12.73 2.28
C VAL A 89 0.53 14.02 2.13
N LEU A 90 -0.14 15.14 1.81
CA LEU A 90 0.52 16.44 1.68
C LEU A 90 1.16 16.90 2.99
N THR A 91 0.45 16.76 4.10
CA THR A 91 0.98 17.13 5.42
C THR A 91 2.20 16.30 5.77
N GLY A 92 2.14 14.98 5.59
CA GLY A 92 3.26 14.09 5.88
C GLY A 92 4.49 14.39 5.03
N VAL A 93 4.31 14.64 3.73
CA VAL A 93 5.40 15.04 2.83
C VAL A 93 6.02 16.36 3.28
N ILE A 94 5.21 17.38 3.56
CA ILE A 94 5.71 18.69 4.00
C ILE A 94 6.49 18.57 5.32
N VAL A 95 5.97 17.82 6.30
CA VAL A 95 6.62 17.67 7.61
C VAL A 95 7.95 16.93 7.48
N ILE A 96 8.03 15.86 6.68
CA ILE A 96 9.29 15.14 6.43
C ILE A 96 10.30 16.05 5.73
N ILE A 97 9.88 16.82 4.73
CA ILE A 97 10.76 17.77 4.04
C ILE A 97 11.32 18.81 5.03
N LEU A 98 10.48 19.35 5.90
CA LEU A 98 10.91 20.31 6.91
C LEU A 98 11.88 19.67 7.91
N LEU A 99 11.56 18.50 8.45
CA LEU A 99 12.44 17.81 9.41
C LEU A 99 13.81 17.53 8.80
N ARG A 100 13.86 17.00 7.57
CA ARG A 100 15.11 16.71 6.86
C ARG A 100 15.89 17.95 6.41
N PHE A 101 15.25 19.10 6.33
CA PHE A 101 15.93 20.36 5.99
C PHE A 101 16.61 20.97 7.23
N PHE A 102 16.02 20.79 8.41
CA PHE A 102 16.54 21.32 9.68
C PHE A 102 17.44 20.35 10.45
N PHE A 103 17.37 19.05 10.15
CA PHE A 103 18.11 17.96 10.81
C PHE A 103 18.71 17.01 9.77
#